data_AF-A0AAW2U041-F1
#
_entry.id   AF-A0AAW2U041-F1
#
_cell.length_a   1.000
_cell.length_b   1.000
_cell.length_c   1.000
_cell.angle_alpha   90.00
_cell.angle_beta   90.00
_cell.angle_gamma   90.00
#
_symmetry.space_group_name_H-M   'P 1'
#
loop_
_entity.id
_entity.type
_entity.pdbx_description
1 polymer ?
#
loop_
_entity_poly.entity_id
_entity_poly.type
_entity_poly.pdbx_seq_one_letter_code
_entity_poly.pdbx_strand_id
1 'polypeptide(L)'
;MADEIEVPYFLCPIALDIMKDPVTISTGITYDRDSIEKWIFSQKNNTVRSRTGSYDTEASSRDEVSEESLSELRKACEEALSILYGLQLSESSLKSLTNDEFVEALTRAMQSGSYESRAYAVMLLQSMLEAADPAHILIKIKAVEAGAVPVLIDLLLESSDKRACEMTLKVLDLLCQCAEGRAELLKHGAGLAIVSKKILRVSQVASERAVRILHSVSKFSATPGVLQEMLQIGVVAKLGWCFKLIVDPGRRRDPGKCLNPMQERGGILHACLTV
;
A
#
# COMPACT_ATOMS: atom_id res chain seq x y z
N MET A 1 20.63 -19.24 -51.58
CA MET A 1 19.41 -18.71 -50.95
C MET A 1 19.54 -19.04 -49.48
N ALA A 2 19.71 -18.04 -48.63
CA ALA A 2 19.62 -18.24 -47.20
C ALA A 2 18.14 -18.40 -46.87
N ASP A 3 17.76 -19.51 -46.27
CA ASP A 3 16.44 -19.66 -45.66
C ASP A 3 16.30 -18.56 -44.59
N GLU A 4 15.37 -17.65 -44.80
CA GLU A 4 14.88 -16.77 -43.74
C GLU A 4 14.27 -17.67 -42.67
N ILE A 5 15.00 -17.87 -41.58
CA ILE A 5 14.47 -18.50 -40.37
C ILE A 5 13.44 -17.51 -39.82
N GLU A 6 12.17 -17.73 -40.14
CA GLU A 6 11.05 -16.97 -39.62
C GLU A 6 10.94 -17.26 -38.12
N VAL A 7 11.58 -16.39 -37.31
CA VAL A 7 11.53 -16.47 -35.85
C VAL A 7 10.06 -16.30 -35.44
N PRO A 8 9.45 -17.23 -34.67
CA PRO A 8 8.06 -17.08 -34.28
C PRO A 8 7.90 -15.79 -33.49
N TYR A 9 7.20 -14.82 -34.09
CA TYR A 9 6.90 -13.55 -33.46
C TYR A 9 6.06 -13.82 -32.22
N PHE A 10 6.51 -13.35 -31.06
CA PHE A 10 5.77 -13.42 -29.83
C PHE A 10 4.56 -12.47 -29.93
N LEU A 11 3.43 -13.00 -30.41
CA LEU A 11 2.18 -12.25 -30.56
C LEU A 11 1.41 -12.20 -29.24
N CYS A 12 0.74 -11.08 -29.00
CA CYS A 12 -0.17 -10.92 -27.88
C CYS A 12 -1.44 -11.75 -28.15
N PRO A 13 -1.88 -12.65 -27.24
CA PRO A 13 -3.08 -13.46 -27.44
C PRO A 13 -4.38 -12.65 -27.59
N ILE A 14 -4.43 -11.42 -27.05
CA ILE A 14 -5.62 -10.54 -27.11
C ILE A 14 -5.64 -9.71 -28.40
N ALA A 15 -4.56 -9.01 -28.72
CA ALA A 15 -4.50 -8.12 -29.89
C ALA A 15 -4.10 -8.82 -31.18
N LEU A 16 -3.50 -10.02 -31.09
CA LEU A 16 -2.86 -10.74 -32.19
C LEU A 16 -1.74 -9.94 -32.89
N ASP A 17 -1.24 -8.89 -32.24
CA ASP A 17 -0.12 -8.06 -32.68
C ASP A 17 1.18 -8.46 -31.98
N ILE A 18 2.33 -8.10 -32.57
CA ILE A 18 3.66 -8.30 -31.96
C ILE A 18 3.73 -7.57 -30.61
N MET A 19 4.07 -8.31 -29.54
CA MET A 19 4.24 -7.74 -28.20
C MET A 19 5.41 -6.76 -28.19
N LYS A 20 5.14 -5.52 -27.76
CA LYS A 20 6.15 -4.49 -27.54
C LYS A 20 6.65 -4.50 -26.11
N ASP A 21 5.75 -4.76 -25.17
CA ASP A 21 6.03 -4.84 -23.74
C ASP A 21 5.38 -6.10 -23.13
N PRO A 22 6.08 -7.26 -23.17
CA PRO A 22 5.52 -8.54 -22.74
C PRO A 22 5.36 -8.63 -21.22
N VAL A 23 4.15 -8.95 -20.77
CA VAL A 23 3.80 -9.23 -19.37
C VAL A 23 3.33 -10.69 -19.27
N THR A 24 4.10 -11.52 -18.58
CA THR A 24 3.74 -12.92 -18.27
C THR A 24 2.95 -12.98 -16.98
N ILE A 25 1.72 -13.50 -17.04
CA ILE A 25 0.87 -13.70 -15.88
C ILE A 25 1.08 -15.08 -15.23
N SER A 26 0.48 -15.31 -14.06
CA SER A 26 0.64 -16.55 -13.27
C SER A 26 0.33 -17.84 -14.04
N THR A 27 -0.53 -17.77 -15.06
CA THR A 27 -0.87 -18.91 -15.94
C THR A 27 0.25 -19.29 -16.92
N GLY A 28 1.35 -18.52 -16.95
CA GLY A 28 2.44 -18.70 -17.91
C GLY A 28 2.19 -18.08 -19.29
N ILE A 29 1.01 -17.48 -19.49
CA ILE A 29 0.66 -16.79 -20.74
C ILE A 29 1.27 -15.39 -20.72
N THR A 30 1.82 -14.96 -21.86
CA THR A 30 2.42 -13.63 -22.03
C THR A 30 1.56 -12.78 -22.96
N TYR A 31 1.33 -11.54 -22.56
CA TYR A 31 0.49 -10.57 -23.26
C TYR A 31 1.24 -9.25 -23.43
N ASP A 32 0.84 -8.42 -24.40
CA ASP A 32 1.35 -7.06 -24.51
C ASP A 32 0.65 -6.13 -23.50
N ARG A 33 1.41 -5.30 -22.78
CA ARG A 33 0.89 -4.42 -21.73
C ARG A 33 -0.27 -3.55 -22.21
N ASP A 34 -0.09 -2.85 -23.34
CA ASP A 34 -1.12 -1.94 -23.88
C ASP A 34 -2.41 -2.69 -24.24
N SER A 35 -2.27 -3.93 -24.70
CA SER A 35 -3.40 -4.79 -25.08
C SER A 35 -4.22 -5.21 -23.87
N ILE A 36 -3.56 -5.51 -22.75
CA ILE A 36 -4.23 -5.87 -21.48
C ILE A 36 -4.91 -4.64 -20.88
N GLU A 37 -4.23 -3.49 -20.88
CA GLU A 37 -4.80 -2.23 -20.41
C GLU A 37 -6.09 -1.90 -21.18
N LYS A 38 -6.05 -1.87 -22.52
CA LYS A 38 -7.24 -1.60 -23.35
C LYS A 38 -8.39 -2.58 -23.08
N TRP A 39 -8.09 -3.86 -22.90
CA TRP A 39 -9.10 -4.87 -22.63
C TRP A 39 -9.78 -4.65 -21.27
N ILE A 40 -9.01 -4.35 -20.21
CA ILE A 40 -9.55 -4.01 -18.88
C ILE A 40 -10.45 -2.77 -18.95
N PHE A 41 -10.04 -1.75 -19.69
CA PHE A 41 -10.83 -0.51 -19.84
C PHE A 41 -12.11 -0.70 -20.67
N SER A 42 -12.09 -1.60 -21.65
CA SER A 42 -13.29 -1.93 -22.43
C SER A 42 -14.38 -2.59 -21.58
N GLN A 43 -14.01 -3.36 -20.54
CA GLN A 43 -14.97 -4.04 -19.66
C GLN A 43 -15.70 -3.09 -18.69
N LYS A 44 -15.11 -1.95 -18.33
CA LYS A 44 -15.78 -0.96 -17.45
C LYS A 44 -17.07 -0.41 -18.03
N ASN A 45 -17.14 -0.26 -19.35
CA ASN A 45 -18.35 0.19 -20.05
C ASN A 45 -19.46 -0.87 -20.11
N ASN A 46 -19.19 -2.10 -19.69
CA ASN A 46 -20.14 -3.21 -19.72
C ASN A 46 -20.41 -3.79 -18.32
N THR A 47 -20.14 -3.03 -17.26
CA THR A 47 -20.39 -3.49 -15.89
C THR A 47 -21.89 -3.75 -15.71
N VAL A 48 -22.17 -5.04 -15.56
CA VAL A 48 -23.46 -5.60 -15.19
C VAL A 48 -23.96 -4.88 -13.94
N ARG A 49 -25.10 -4.22 -14.10
CA ARG A 49 -25.97 -3.71 -13.03
C ARG A 49 -26.20 -4.83 -12.02
N SER A 50 -25.51 -4.81 -10.90
CA SER A 50 -25.84 -5.65 -9.75
C SER A 50 -27.27 -5.29 -9.33
N ARG A 51 -28.19 -6.24 -9.53
CA ARG A 51 -29.55 -6.20 -8.98
C ARG A 51 -29.40 -6.27 -7.46
N THR A 52 -29.33 -5.12 -6.80
CA THR A 52 -29.78 -5.01 -5.42
C THR A 52 -31.29 -5.20 -5.44
N GLY A 53 -31.72 -6.36 -4.95
CA GLY A 53 -33.12 -6.75 -4.91
C GLY A 53 -33.92 -5.85 -3.98
N SER A 54 -35.04 -5.34 -4.49
CA SER A 54 -36.20 -5.06 -3.66
C SER A 54 -36.82 -6.39 -3.26
N TYR A 55 -36.93 -6.60 -1.96
CA TYR A 55 -37.60 -7.69 -1.28
C TYR A 55 -38.95 -8.03 -1.92
N ASP A 56 -39.20 -9.32 -2.14
CA ASP A 56 -40.44 -9.91 -1.67
C ASP A 56 -40.17 -11.36 -1.22
N THR A 57 -40.86 -11.68 -0.13
CA THR A 57 -40.79 -12.88 0.68
C THR A 57 -41.28 -14.10 -0.11
N GLU A 58 -40.46 -15.15 -0.20
CA GLU A 58 -40.94 -16.53 -0.22
C GLU A 58 -39.80 -17.50 0.14
N ALA A 59 -40.06 -18.34 1.12
CA ALA A 59 -39.10 -19.26 1.72
C ALA A 59 -38.80 -20.44 0.79
N SER A 60 -37.52 -20.71 0.48
CA SER A 60 -36.97 -22.06 0.32
C SER A 60 -35.45 -22.03 0.06
N SER A 61 -34.76 -23.06 0.56
CA SER A 61 -33.34 -23.45 0.40
C SER A 61 -32.23 -22.46 0.80
N ARG A 62 -31.62 -22.75 1.95
CA ARG A 62 -30.25 -22.32 2.30
C ARG A 62 -29.27 -23.03 1.37
N ASP A 63 -28.71 -22.32 0.40
CA ASP A 63 -27.47 -22.77 -0.25
C ASP A 63 -26.32 -22.46 0.71
N GLU A 64 -25.84 -23.49 1.43
CA GLU A 64 -24.54 -23.44 2.09
C GLU A 64 -23.48 -23.29 1.00
N VAL A 65 -22.95 -22.07 0.83
CA VAL A 65 -21.79 -21.86 -0.05
C VAL A 65 -20.65 -22.71 0.49
N SER A 66 -20.25 -23.73 -0.26
CA SER A 66 -19.21 -24.66 0.18
C SER A 66 -17.89 -23.93 0.44
N GLU A 67 -17.17 -24.30 1.51
CA GLU A 67 -15.83 -23.78 1.83
C GLU A 67 -14.85 -23.95 0.65
N GLU A 68 -15.07 -24.95 -0.19
CA GLU A 68 -14.28 -25.21 -1.39
C GLU A 68 -14.45 -24.08 -2.43
N SER A 69 -15.68 -23.65 -2.70
CA SER A 69 -15.97 -22.52 -3.60
C SER A 69 -15.40 -21.20 -3.07
N LEU A 70 -15.40 -20.98 -1.75
CA LEU A 70 -14.76 -19.80 -1.14
C LEU A 70 -13.24 -19.84 -1.30
N SER A 71 -12.63 -21.03 -1.22
CA SER A 71 -11.19 -21.21 -1.42
C SER A 71 -10.76 -20.93 -2.87
N GLU A 72 -11.58 -21.34 -3.85
CA GLU A 72 -11.34 -21.09 -5.27
C GLU A 72 -11.46 -19.61 -5.60
N LEU A 73 -12.48 -18.94 -5.07
CA LEU A 73 -12.64 -17.49 -5.21
C LEU A 73 -11.46 -16.73 -4.61
N ARG A 74 -10.96 -17.15 -3.43
CA ARG A 74 -9.75 -16.56 -2.83
C ARG A 74 -8.53 -16.71 -3.74
N LYS A 75 -8.28 -17.91 -4.26
CA LYS A 75 -7.16 -18.15 -5.20
C LYS A 75 -7.28 -17.28 -6.45
N ALA A 76 -8.47 -17.18 -7.02
CA ALA A 76 -8.73 -16.31 -8.17
C ALA A 76 -8.45 -14.83 -7.84
N CYS A 77 -8.82 -14.36 -6.64
CA CYS A 77 -8.49 -13.01 -6.18
C CYS A 77 -6.98 -12.80 -6.00
N GLU A 78 -6.25 -13.77 -5.45
CA GLU A 78 -4.80 -13.68 -5.28
C GLU A 78 -4.06 -13.63 -6.63
N GLU A 79 -4.49 -14.46 -7.58
CA GLU A 79 -3.98 -14.44 -8.95
C GLU A 79 -4.28 -13.10 -9.63
N ALA A 80 -5.52 -12.58 -9.49
CA ALA A 80 -5.89 -11.29 -10.05
C ALA A 80 -5.00 -10.16 -9.51
N LEU A 81 -4.69 -10.14 -8.20
CA LEU A 81 -3.79 -9.15 -7.61
C LEU A 81 -2.36 -9.26 -8.15
N SER A 82 -1.85 -10.48 -8.30
CA SER A 82 -0.53 -10.72 -8.91
C SER A 82 -0.47 -10.20 -10.34
N ILE A 83 -1.54 -10.42 -11.12
CA ILE A 83 -1.65 -9.93 -12.51
C ILE A 83 -1.68 -8.41 -12.50
N LEU A 84 -2.60 -7.80 -11.75
CA LEU A 84 -2.75 -6.35 -11.67
C LEU A 84 -1.45 -5.66 -11.27
N TYR A 85 -0.70 -6.24 -10.32
CA TYR A 85 0.60 -5.72 -9.93
C TYR A 85 1.66 -5.90 -11.03
N GLY A 86 1.71 -7.07 -11.70
CA GLY A 86 2.62 -7.33 -12.81
C GLY A 86 2.39 -6.44 -14.04
N LEU A 87 1.16 -5.96 -14.22
CA LEU A 87 0.80 -5.03 -15.29
C LEU A 87 1.40 -3.63 -15.15
N GLN A 88 2.02 -3.28 -14.01
CA GLN A 88 2.69 -1.98 -13.77
C GLN A 88 1.95 -0.80 -14.44
N LEU A 89 0.65 -0.72 -14.15
CA LEU A 89 -0.29 0.13 -14.86
C LEU A 89 0.18 1.59 -14.87
N SER A 90 0.02 2.27 -16.01
CA SER A 90 0.32 3.70 -16.13
C SER A 90 -0.53 4.56 -15.19
N GLU A 91 -0.10 5.79 -14.90
CA GLU A 91 -0.82 6.71 -13.99
C GLU A 91 -2.27 6.97 -14.46
N SER A 92 -2.49 7.11 -15.77
CA SER A 92 -3.82 7.26 -16.38
C SER A 92 -4.70 6.01 -16.21
N SER A 93 -4.08 4.83 -16.28
CA SER A 93 -4.74 3.55 -16.13
C SER A 93 -5.13 3.30 -14.67
N LEU A 94 -4.27 3.70 -13.73
CA LEU A 94 -4.58 3.72 -12.29
C LEU A 94 -5.71 4.68 -11.95
N LYS A 95 -5.68 5.92 -12.47
CA LYS A 95 -6.73 6.93 -12.21
C LYS A 95 -8.11 6.44 -12.64
N SER A 96 -8.20 5.82 -13.81
CA SER A 96 -9.46 5.30 -14.30
C SER A 96 -9.92 4.03 -13.57
N LEU A 97 -9.00 3.23 -12.99
CA LEU A 97 -9.30 2.09 -12.11
C LEU A 97 -9.65 2.47 -10.68
N THR A 98 -9.29 3.67 -10.25
CA THR A 98 -9.53 4.11 -8.88
C THR A 98 -11.01 4.42 -8.68
N ASN A 99 -11.74 3.45 -8.15
CA ASN A 99 -13.08 3.62 -7.60
C ASN A 99 -13.11 3.17 -6.13
N ASP A 100 -14.15 3.57 -5.41
CA ASP A 100 -14.31 3.27 -3.99
C ASP A 100 -14.29 1.75 -3.73
N GLU A 101 -14.95 0.98 -4.59
CA GLU A 101 -15.02 -0.49 -4.50
C GLU A 101 -13.65 -1.17 -4.63
N PHE A 102 -12.78 -0.66 -5.50
CA PHE A 102 -11.45 -1.23 -5.72
C PHE A 102 -10.53 -0.94 -4.52
N VAL A 103 -10.60 0.27 -3.95
CA VAL A 103 -9.87 0.61 -2.72
C VAL A 103 -10.34 -0.27 -1.55
N GLU A 104 -11.65 -0.52 -1.45
CA GLU A 104 -12.20 -1.42 -0.45
C GLU A 104 -11.75 -2.87 -0.68
N ALA A 105 -11.76 -3.35 -1.92
CA ALA A 105 -11.31 -4.69 -2.28
C ALA A 105 -9.82 -4.90 -1.94
N LEU A 106 -8.96 -3.93 -2.25
CA LEU A 106 -7.54 -3.96 -1.85
C LEU A 106 -7.40 -4.00 -0.33
N THR A 107 -8.22 -3.25 0.40
CA THR A 107 -8.19 -3.23 1.87
C THR A 107 -8.61 -4.57 2.47
N ARG A 108 -9.63 -5.21 1.91
CA ARG A 108 -10.04 -6.58 2.30
C ARG A 108 -8.99 -7.63 1.95
N ALA A 109 -8.30 -7.49 0.81
CA ALA A 109 -7.19 -8.36 0.45
C ALA A 109 -6.02 -8.24 1.43
N MET A 110 -5.74 -7.04 1.93
CA MET A 110 -4.74 -6.82 2.99
C MET A 110 -5.10 -7.52 4.32
N GLN A 111 -6.39 -7.76 4.60
CA GLN A 111 -6.84 -8.41 5.84
C GLN A 111 -6.85 -9.94 5.77
N SER A 112 -7.14 -10.51 4.59
CA SER A 112 -7.54 -11.92 4.47
C SER A 112 -6.74 -12.73 3.43
N GLY A 113 -5.87 -12.08 2.66
CA GLY A 113 -5.05 -12.74 1.64
C GLY A 113 -3.79 -13.40 2.21
N SER A 114 -3.16 -14.24 1.39
CA SER A 114 -1.78 -14.72 1.60
C SER A 114 -0.78 -13.59 1.81
N TYR A 115 0.41 -13.91 2.32
CA TYR A 115 1.47 -12.93 2.57
C TYR A 115 1.81 -12.13 1.29
N GLU A 116 1.89 -12.83 0.15
CA GLU A 116 2.14 -12.28 -1.18
C GLU A 116 0.99 -11.39 -1.64
N SER A 117 -0.25 -11.85 -1.52
CA SER A 117 -1.46 -11.11 -1.89
C SER A 117 -1.57 -9.79 -1.11
N ARG A 118 -1.32 -9.84 0.20
CA ARG A 118 -1.24 -8.65 1.07
C ARG A 118 -0.17 -7.68 0.60
N ALA A 119 1.01 -8.17 0.24
CA ALA A 119 2.09 -7.34 -0.26
C ALA A 119 1.71 -6.66 -1.59
N TYR A 120 1.14 -7.41 -2.55
CA TYR A 120 0.67 -6.84 -3.82
C TYR A 120 -0.43 -5.79 -3.60
N ALA A 121 -1.38 -6.04 -2.68
CA ALA A 121 -2.41 -5.08 -2.35
C ALA A 121 -1.83 -3.78 -1.76
N VAL A 122 -0.86 -3.87 -0.84
CA VAL A 122 -0.14 -2.69 -0.30
C VAL A 122 0.59 -1.93 -1.41
N MET A 123 1.24 -2.64 -2.34
CA MET A 123 1.99 -2.02 -3.43
C MET A 123 1.08 -1.33 -4.45
N LEU A 124 -0.05 -1.96 -4.80
CA LEU A 124 -1.07 -1.34 -5.66
C LEU A 124 -1.68 -0.10 -5.01
N LEU A 125 -2.06 -0.20 -3.73
CA LEU A 125 -2.57 0.96 -2.98
C LEU A 125 -1.52 2.08 -2.91
N GLN A 126 -0.24 1.75 -2.72
CA GLN A 126 0.82 2.76 -2.77
C GLN A 126 0.87 3.45 -4.13
N SER A 127 0.89 2.69 -5.23
CA SER A 127 0.92 3.25 -6.58
C SER A 127 -0.28 4.16 -6.85
N MET A 128 -1.46 3.82 -6.34
CA MET A 128 -2.66 4.68 -6.41
C MET A 128 -2.53 5.97 -5.60
N LEU A 129 -1.82 5.94 -4.47
CA LEU A 129 -1.65 7.10 -3.59
C LEU A 129 -0.46 8.00 -3.98
N GLU A 130 0.52 7.49 -4.72
CA GLU A 130 1.70 8.23 -5.19
C GLU A 130 1.50 8.97 -6.52
N ALA A 131 0.43 8.67 -7.26
CA ALA A 131 0.07 9.44 -8.45
C ALA A 131 -0.19 10.92 -8.08
N ALA A 132 0.17 11.86 -8.96
CA ALA A 132 0.49 13.25 -8.58
C ALA A 132 -0.63 14.26 -8.94
N ASP A 133 -1.86 14.00 -8.51
CA ASP A 133 -3.06 14.76 -8.92
C ASP A 133 -3.89 15.33 -7.73
N PRO A 134 -4.55 16.50 -7.83
CA PRO A 134 -5.50 16.97 -6.83
C PRO A 134 -6.63 15.97 -6.43
N ALA A 135 -6.98 15.00 -7.28
CA ALA A 135 -7.93 13.93 -6.95
C ALA A 135 -7.48 12.99 -5.80
N HIS A 136 -6.20 13.02 -5.40
CA HIS A 136 -5.63 12.10 -4.41
C HIS A 136 -6.09 12.32 -2.97
N ILE A 137 -6.64 13.50 -2.64
CA ILE A 137 -7.18 13.74 -1.29
C ILE A 137 -8.38 12.81 -1.04
N LEU A 138 -9.25 12.64 -2.04
CA LEU A 138 -10.44 11.80 -1.93
C LEU A 138 -10.06 10.32 -1.79
N ILE A 139 -9.08 9.85 -2.57
CA ILE A 139 -8.59 8.46 -2.51
C ILE A 139 -8.00 8.15 -1.13
N LYS A 140 -7.23 9.08 -0.55
CA LYS A 140 -6.69 8.93 0.82
C LYS A 140 -7.80 8.77 1.84
N ILE A 141 -8.80 9.66 1.81
CA ILE A 141 -9.94 9.60 2.74
C ILE A 141 -10.69 8.28 2.56
N LYS A 142 -10.94 7.84 1.32
CA LYS A 142 -11.60 6.57 1.02
C LYS A 142 -10.84 5.36 1.52
N ALA A 143 -9.52 5.34 1.36
CA ALA A 143 -8.68 4.29 1.91
C ALA A 143 -8.75 4.25 3.44
N VAL A 144 -8.78 5.43 4.10
CA VAL A 144 -8.95 5.50 5.55
C VAL A 144 -10.34 5.02 5.98
N GLU A 145 -11.41 5.44 5.30
CA GLU A 145 -12.79 5.01 5.53
C GLU A 145 -12.96 3.49 5.36
N ALA A 146 -12.27 2.90 4.38
CA ALA A 146 -12.25 1.45 4.16
C ALA A 146 -11.47 0.68 5.24
N GLY A 147 -10.82 1.37 6.19
CA GLY A 147 -10.08 0.76 7.28
C GLY A 147 -8.63 0.41 6.93
N ALA A 148 -8.01 1.05 5.92
CA ALA A 148 -6.63 0.73 5.56
C ALA A 148 -5.64 1.00 6.70
N VAL A 149 -5.83 2.06 7.50
CA VAL A 149 -4.91 2.43 8.58
C VAL A 149 -4.74 1.33 9.65
N PRO A 150 -5.80 0.83 10.30
CA PRO A 150 -5.66 -0.25 11.28
C PRO A 150 -5.05 -1.52 10.65
N VAL A 151 -5.45 -1.86 9.42
CA VAL A 151 -4.88 -3.03 8.70
C VAL A 151 -3.38 -2.88 8.49
N LEU A 152 -2.91 -1.71 8.02
CA LEU A 152 -1.48 -1.45 7.83
C LEU A 152 -0.71 -1.52 9.16
N ILE A 153 -1.32 -1.13 10.28
CA ILE A 153 -0.72 -1.26 11.61
C ILE A 153 -0.57 -2.73 12.01
N ASP A 154 -1.60 -3.55 11.79
CA ASP A 154 -1.55 -4.99 12.06
C ASP A 154 -0.51 -5.69 11.17
N LEU A 155 -0.44 -5.34 9.89
CA LEU A 155 0.61 -5.83 8.98
C LEU A 155 2.02 -5.51 9.50
N LEU A 156 2.24 -4.33 10.08
CA LEU A 156 3.52 -3.96 10.68
C LEU A 156 3.81 -4.72 11.98
N LEU A 157 2.79 -5.11 12.73
CA LEU A 157 2.93 -5.92 13.94
C LEU A 157 3.33 -7.35 13.61
N GLU A 158 2.71 -7.94 12.58
CA GLU A 158 2.94 -9.31 12.13
C GLU A 158 4.25 -9.49 11.37
N SER A 159 4.61 -8.53 10.51
CA SER A 159 5.75 -8.68 9.61
C SER A 159 7.06 -8.17 10.20
N SER A 160 8.10 -9.00 10.09
CA SER A 160 9.51 -8.60 10.27
C SER A 160 10.26 -8.38 8.96
N ASP A 161 9.62 -8.64 7.80
CA ASP A 161 10.26 -8.46 6.51
C ASP A 161 10.53 -6.98 6.24
N LYS A 162 11.77 -6.68 5.83
CA LYS A 162 12.21 -5.29 5.70
C LYS A 162 11.50 -4.57 4.57
N ARG A 163 11.31 -5.24 3.43
CA ARG A 163 10.69 -4.65 2.25
C ARG A 163 9.20 -4.41 2.51
N ALA A 164 8.50 -5.40 3.06
CA ALA A 164 7.10 -5.25 3.45
C ALA A 164 6.91 -4.10 4.43
N CYS A 165 7.70 -4.05 5.51
CA CYS A 165 7.62 -2.96 6.49
C CYS A 165 7.87 -1.58 5.85
N GLU A 166 8.83 -1.47 4.94
CA GLU A 166 9.10 -0.23 4.24
C GLU A 166 7.91 0.23 3.38
N MET A 167 7.33 -0.68 2.59
CA MET A 167 6.17 -0.36 1.73
C MET A 167 4.94 -0.01 2.57
N THR A 168 4.65 -0.78 3.62
CA THR A 168 3.54 -0.49 4.54
C THR A 168 3.72 0.87 5.23
N LEU A 169 4.95 1.23 5.65
CA LEU A 169 5.24 2.56 6.22
C LEU A 169 5.10 3.69 5.19
N LYS A 170 5.41 3.44 3.90
CA LYS A 170 5.18 4.45 2.84
C LYS A 170 3.69 4.74 2.68
N VAL A 171 2.85 3.72 2.60
CA VAL A 171 1.39 3.89 2.52
C VAL A 171 0.85 4.58 3.76
N LEU A 172 1.26 4.13 4.96
CA LEU A 172 0.81 4.73 6.22
C LEU A 172 1.18 6.21 6.31
N ASP A 173 2.39 6.59 5.88
CA ASP A 173 2.85 7.98 5.80
C ASP A 173 2.01 8.80 4.82
N LEU A 174 1.65 8.26 3.65
CA LEU A 174 0.75 8.92 2.70
C LEU A 174 -0.64 9.18 3.29
N LEU A 175 -1.20 8.21 4.02
CA LEU A 175 -2.49 8.35 4.70
C LEU A 175 -2.43 9.33 5.88
N CYS A 176 -1.32 9.38 6.62
CA CYS A 176 -1.13 10.33 7.73
C CYS A 176 -0.95 11.80 7.28
N GLN A 177 -0.96 12.06 5.98
CA GLN A 177 -1.02 13.43 5.44
C GLN A 177 -2.42 14.04 5.55
N CYS A 178 -3.49 13.24 5.68
CA CYS A 178 -4.84 13.74 5.99
C CYS A 178 -5.17 13.64 7.48
N ALA A 179 -6.20 14.37 7.94
CA ALA A 179 -6.58 14.41 9.34
C ALA A 179 -7.21 13.10 9.82
N GLU A 180 -8.01 12.48 8.96
CA GLU A 180 -8.68 11.20 9.15
C GLU A 180 -7.67 10.08 9.36
N GLY A 181 -6.62 10.03 8.52
CA GLY A 181 -5.57 9.02 8.66
C GLY A 181 -4.80 9.13 9.97
N ARG A 182 -4.52 10.36 10.44
CA ARG A 182 -3.93 10.58 11.76
C ARG A 182 -4.87 10.19 12.90
N ALA A 183 -6.16 10.49 12.77
CA ALA A 183 -7.15 10.14 13.78
C ALA A 183 -7.26 8.62 13.94
N GLU A 184 -7.35 7.87 12.84
CA GLU A 184 -7.40 6.40 12.90
C GLU A 184 -6.08 5.78 13.39
N LEU A 185 -4.92 6.38 13.07
CA LEU A 185 -3.63 5.94 13.63
C LEU A 185 -3.61 6.06 15.16
N LEU A 186 -4.09 7.17 15.71
CA LEU A 186 -4.11 7.45 17.15
C LEU A 186 -5.18 6.65 17.90
N LYS A 187 -6.27 6.31 17.21
CA LYS A 187 -7.34 5.45 17.75
C LYS A 187 -6.88 4.00 17.90
N HIS A 188 -5.93 3.56 17.07
CA HIS A 188 -5.36 2.22 17.17
C HIS A 188 -4.35 2.15 18.33
N GLY A 189 -4.60 1.30 19.33
CA GLY A 189 -3.77 1.24 20.56
C GLY A 189 -2.29 0.90 20.36
N ALA A 190 -1.92 0.32 19.21
CA ALA A 190 -0.53 0.05 18.84
C ALA A 190 0.06 1.05 17.83
N GLY A 191 -0.68 2.06 17.37
CA GLY A 191 -0.33 2.92 16.23
C GLY A 191 1.00 3.65 16.41
N LEU A 192 1.13 4.46 17.45
CA LEU A 192 2.39 5.19 17.72
C LEU A 192 3.52 4.25 18.12
N ALA A 193 3.22 3.22 18.91
CA ALA A 193 4.18 2.23 19.36
C ALA A 193 4.84 1.49 18.20
N ILE A 194 4.06 1.03 17.20
CA ILE A 194 4.62 0.28 16.06
C ILE A 194 5.44 1.18 15.13
N VAL A 195 4.97 2.39 14.85
CA VAL A 195 5.70 3.37 14.03
C VAL A 195 7.04 3.70 14.69
N SER A 196 7.02 3.99 16.00
CA SER A 196 8.24 4.20 16.78
C SER A 196 9.15 2.97 16.76
N LYS A 197 8.60 1.75 16.95
CA LYS A 197 9.35 0.50 16.98
C LYS A 197 10.18 0.29 15.71
N LYS A 198 9.65 0.63 14.53
CA LYS A 198 10.31 0.40 13.22
C LYS A 198 11.46 1.39 12.94
N ILE A 199 11.54 2.53 13.63
CA ILE A 199 12.67 3.49 13.54
C ILE A 199 13.99 2.79 13.92
N LEU A 200 15.00 2.94 13.05
CA LEU A 200 16.35 2.35 13.14
C LEU A 200 16.39 0.80 13.18
N ARG A 201 15.25 0.12 12.97
CA ARG A 201 15.18 -1.35 13.04
C ARG A 201 14.94 -2.04 11.70
N VAL A 202 14.45 -1.31 10.70
CA VAL A 202 14.06 -1.88 9.39
C VAL A 202 15.05 -1.47 8.30
N SER A 203 14.94 -0.23 7.83
CA SER A 203 15.78 0.41 6.83
C SER A 203 15.85 1.91 7.10
N GLN A 204 16.74 2.61 6.42
CA GLN A 204 16.82 4.07 6.50
C GLN A 204 15.55 4.72 5.93
N VAL A 205 15.07 4.23 4.78
CA VAL A 205 13.83 4.72 4.16
C VAL A 205 12.64 4.51 5.10
N ALA A 206 12.52 3.33 5.72
CA ALA A 206 11.48 3.06 6.72
C ALA A 206 11.59 4.00 7.93
N SER A 207 12.81 4.28 8.39
CA SER A 207 13.04 5.21 9.50
C SER A 207 12.63 6.64 9.15
N GLU A 208 12.96 7.10 7.95
CA GLU A 208 12.52 8.40 7.43
C GLU A 208 10.98 8.50 7.41
N ARG A 209 10.30 7.51 6.80
CA ARG A 209 8.83 7.48 6.74
C ARG A 209 8.20 7.47 8.13
N ALA A 210 8.72 6.67 9.05
CA ALA A 210 8.24 6.62 10.43
C ALA A 210 8.41 7.96 11.16
N VAL A 211 9.54 8.65 10.96
CA VAL A 211 9.76 9.99 11.53
C VAL A 211 8.80 11.03 10.92
N ARG A 212 8.50 10.94 9.61
CA ARG A 212 7.52 11.84 8.97
C ARG A 212 6.11 11.64 9.52
N ILE A 213 5.69 10.40 9.77
CA ILE A 213 4.42 10.09 10.43
C ILE A 213 4.37 10.73 11.82
N LEU A 214 5.39 10.49 12.65
CA LEU A 214 5.44 11.07 14.01
C LEU A 214 5.43 12.60 13.97
N HIS A 215 6.19 13.21 13.06
CA HIS A 215 6.18 14.66 12.87
C HIS A 215 4.80 15.19 12.44
N SER A 216 4.12 14.50 11.53
CA SER A 216 2.75 14.86 11.10
C SER A 216 1.78 14.84 12.28
N VAL A 217 1.86 13.81 13.13
CA VAL A 217 1.05 13.71 14.36
C VAL A 217 1.40 14.81 15.34
N SER A 218 2.68 15.02 15.65
CA SER A 218 3.11 16.06 16.60
C SER A 218 2.76 17.48 16.13
N LYS A 219 2.78 17.72 14.82
CA LYS A 219 2.49 19.05 14.26
C LYS A 219 0.99 19.35 14.18
N PHE A 220 0.16 18.36 13.86
CA PHE A 220 -1.24 18.59 13.48
C PHE A 220 -2.27 17.89 14.38
N SER A 221 -1.83 17.03 15.30
CA SER A 221 -2.70 16.22 16.16
C SER A 221 -2.15 16.09 17.59
N ALA A 222 -1.31 17.04 18.02
CA ALA A 222 -0.76 17.06 19.37
C ALA A 222 -1.87 17.28 20.41
N THR A 223 -1.95 16.37 21.36
CA THR A 223 -2.75 16.48 22.58
C THR A 223 -1.90 16.03 23.77
N PRO A 224 -2.25 16.40 25.02
CA PRO A 224 -1.52 15.93 26.19
C PRO A 224 -1.43 14.39 26.26
N GLY A 225 -2.50 13.69 25.85
CA GLY A 225 -2.51 12.22 25.81
C GLY A 225 -1.53 11.65 24.79
N VAL A 226 -1.49 12.20 23.57
CA VAL A 226 -0.53 11.80 22.52
C VAL A 226 0.91 12.05 22.98
N LEU A 227 1.18 13.20 23.61
CA LEU A 227 2.50 13.52 24.13
C LEU A 227 2.93 12.54 25.23
N GLN A 228 2.04 12.24 26.17
CA GLN A 228 2.29 11.28 27.24
C GLN A 228 2.58 9.88 26.69
N GLU A 229 1.80 9.43 25.70
CA GLU A 229 2.05 8.16 25.04
C GLU A 229 3.42 8.14 24.36
N MET A 230 3.76 9.18 23.57
CA MET A 230 5.06 9.32 22.91
C MET A 230 6.24 9.27 23.90
N LEU A 231 6.09 9.87 25.08
CA LEU A 231 7.08 9.80 26.15
C LEU A 231 7.21 8.39 26.71
N GLN A 232 6.09 7.71 26.98
CA GLN A 232 6.08 6.35 27.54
C GLN A 232 6.72 5.31 26.59
N ILE A 233 6.46 5.40 25.29
CA ILE A 233 7.04 4.49 24.30
C ILE A 233 8.49 4.88 23.92
N GLY A 234 9.02 5.97 24.49
CA GLY A 234 10.39 6.42 24.27
C GLY A 234 10.68 7.04 22.90
N VAL A 235 9.66 7.60 22.23
CA VAL A 235 9.84 8.29 20.93
C VAL A 235 10.88 9.40 21.04
N VAL A 236 10.82 10.23 22.08
CA VAL A 236 11.73 11.37 22.27
C VAL A 236 13.19 10.91 22.38
N ALA A 237 13.46 9.86 23.15
CA ALA A 237 14.80 9.29 23.27
C ALA A 237 15.31 8.75 21.92
N LYS A 238 14.43 8.12 21.14
CA LYS A 238 14.75 7.54 19.83
C LYS A 238 15.05 8.61 18.78
N LEU A 239 14.27 9.68 18.75
CA LEU A 239 14.51 10.84 17.89
C LEU A 239 15.80 11.58 18.27
N GLY A 240 16.07 11.73 19.57
CA GLY A 240 17.35 12.27 20.06
C GLY A 240 18.55 11.45 19.62
N TRP A 241 18.42 10.12 19.59
CA TRP A 241 19.42 9.23 19.01
C TRP A 241 19.60 9.43 17.50
N CYS A 242 18.51 9.53 16.73
CA CYS A 242 18.58 9.84 15.31
C CYS A 242 19.34 11.14 15.03
N PHE A 243 19.05 12.21 15.80
CA PHE A 243 19.75 13.48 15.68
C PHE A 243 21.25 13.34 15.97
N LYS A 244 21.61 12.64 17.05
CA LYS A 244 23.02 12.44 17.42
C LYS A 244 23.79 11.67 16.36
N LEU A 245 23.16 10.71 15.69
CA LEU A 245 23.76 9.98 14.57
C LEU A 245 23.96 10.85 13.31
N ILE A 246 23.09 11.84 13.08
CA ILE A 246 23.23 12.81 11.98
C ILE A 246 24.36 13.80 12.27
N VAL A 247 24.43 14.32 13.49
CA VAL A 247 25.37 15.39 13.88
C VAL A 247 26.78 14.85 14.16
N ASP A 248 26.91 13.64 14.70
CA ASP A 248 28.21 13.00 15.02
C ASP A 248 28.37 11.62 14.35
N PRO A 249 28.65 11.55 13.03
CA PRO A 249 28.80 10.27 12.32
C PRO A 249 30.04 9.45 12.74
N GLY A 250 30.93 10.01 13.58
CA GLY A 250 32.25 9.48 13.92
C GLY A 250 32.33 8.44 15.06
N ARG A 251 31.25 8.18 15.82
CA ARG A 251 31.21 7.06 16.80
C ARG A 251 30.39 5.89 16.27
N ARG A 252 30.92 5.17 15.28
CA ARG A 252 30.33 3.91 14.82
C ARG A 252 30.74 2.74 15.70
N ARG A 253 29.74 2.00 16.20
CA ARG A 253 29.74 0.53 16.14
C ARG A 253 28.55 0.18 15.25
N ASP A 254 28.86 -0.31 14.06
CA ASP A 254 28.01 -0.56 12.87
C ASP A 254 26.63 -1.21 13.17
N PRO A 255 25.59 -0.98 12.33
CA PRO A 255 25.53 -1.61 11.00
C PRO A 255 24.90 -0.78 9.87
N GLY A 256 25.61 -0.72 8.73
CA GLY A 256 24.94 -0.79 7.42
C GLY A 256 24.56 0.52 6.74
N LYS A 257 25.50 1.47 6.70
CA LYS A 257 25.77 2.39 5.58
C LYS A 257 24.67 3.37 5.12
N CYS A 258 24.99 4.64 5.42
CA CYS A 258 24.77 5.84 4.59
C CYS A 258 23.43 6.59 4.73
N LEU A 259 23.31 7.21 5.90
CA LEU A 259 22.52 8.41 6.14
C LEU A 259 22.91 9.50 5.11
N ASN A 260 22.13 9.65 4.05
CA ASN A 260 22.09 10.92 3.31
C ASN A 260 21.48 11.95 4.26
N PRO A 261 21.97 13.21 4.28
CA PRO A 261 21.45 14.21 5.17
C PRO A 261 19.94 14.35 4.94
N MET A 262 19.15 14.23 6.01
CA MET A 262 17.74 14.61 6.07
C MET A 262 17.67 16.12 5.80
N GLN A 263 17.82 16.49 4.54
CA GLN A 263 17.84 17.86 4.06
C GLN A 263 16.40 18.26 3.78
N GLU A 264 15.57 18.28 4.82
CA GLU A 264 14.42 19.17 4.87
C GLU A 264 14.01 19.47 6.33
N ARG A 265 14.57 20.59 6.79
CA ARG A 265 14.01 21.57 7.72
C ARG A 265 13.86 21.13 9.18
N GLY A 266 14.63 21.81 10.04
CA GLY A 266 14.64 21.75 11.51
C GLY A 266 13.35 22.14 12.24
N GLY A 267 12.18 21.72 11.74
CA GLY A 267 10.89 21.84 12.44
C GLY A 267 10.62 20.72 13.46
N ILE A 268 11.24 19.54 13.27
CA ILE A 268 10.99 18.36 14.12
C ILE A 268 11.46 18.60 15.57
N LEU A 269 12.59 19.32 15.74
CA LEU A 269 13.14 19.65 17.05
C LEU A 269 12.40 20.81 17.74
N HIS A 270 11.92 21.82 17.00
CA HIS A 270 11.10 22.88 17.60
C HIS A 270 9.73 22.36 18.04
N ALA A 271 9.15 21.36 17.37
CA ALA A 271 7.89 20.76 17.83
C ALA A 271 8.06 19.89 19.11
N CYS A 272 9.23 19.25 19.30
CA CYS A 272 9.50 18.41 20.47
C CYS A 272 10.13 19.16 21.66
N LEU A 273 10.75 20.33 21.44
CA LEU A 273 11.43 21.13 22.48
C LEU A 273 10.65 22.37 22.91
N THR A 274 9.56 22.73 22.23
CA THR A 274 8.73 23.90 22.57
C THR A 274 7.41 23.51 23.24
N VAL A 275 7.35 22.32 23.87
CA VAL A 275 6.34 21.93 24.86
C VAL A 275 7.02 21.70 26.21
#